data_AF-A0A3D9CFA5-F1
#
_entry.id   AF-A0A3D9CFA5-F1
#
_cell.length_a   1.000
_cell.length_b   1.000
_cell.length_c   1.000
_cell.angle_alpha   90.00
_cell.angle_beta   90.00
_cell.angle_gamma   90.00
#
_symmetry.space_group_name_H-M   'P 1'
#
loop_
_entity.id
_entity.type
_entity.pdbx_description
1 polymer ?
#
loop_
_entity_poly.entity_id
_entity_poly.type
_entity_poly.pdbx_seq_one_letter_code
_entity_poly.pdbx_strand_id
1 'polypeptide(L)'
;MNYNTAYNRVQQLKKFYKNLMWFGIISLIILGDDWFNDELRYQIFGGHLFLGIWALILIMKATSLFIFNDEWEKEIIEKEVGKNKKTIDL
;
A
#
# COMPACT_ATOMS: atom_id res chain seq x y z
N MET A 1 -16.76 16.43 -11.02
CA MET A 1 -16.21 15.42 -10.09
C MET A 1 -17.02 14.14 -10.25
N ASN A 2 -16.40 13.06 -10.72
CA ASN A 2 -17.11 11.82 -11.02
C ASN A 2 -17.35 11.06 -9.71
N TYR A 3 -18.62 10.95 -9.28
CA TYR A 3 -19.02 10.25 -8.06
C TYR A 3 -18.45 8.83 -7.99
N ASN A 4 -18.36 8.15 -9.13
CA ASN A 4 -17.82 6.80 -9.22
C ASN A 4 -16.34 6.72 -8.82
N THR A 5 -15.56 7.76 -9.14
CA THR A 5 -14.15 7.88 -8.75
C THR A 5 -14.01 8.07 -7.23
N ALA A 6 -14.80 8.97 -6.63
CA ALA A 6 -14.77 9.19 -5.19
C ALA A 6 -15.20 7.94 -4.41
N TYR A 7 -16.23 7.23 -4.88
CA TYR A 7 -16.71 5.98 -4.28
C TYR A 7 -15.64 4.88 -4.30
N ASN A 8 -14.98 4.69 -5.45
CA ASN A 8 -13.90 3.71 -5.58
C ASN A 8 -12.71 4.04 -4.66
N ARG A 9 -12.39 5.33 -4.47
CA ARG A 9 -11.33 5.76 -3.54
C ARG A 9 -11.64 5.38 -2.10
N VAL A 10 -12.84 5.68 -1.62
CA VAL A 10 -13.26 5.32 -0.25
C VAL A 10 -13.20 3.81 -0.03
N GLN A 11 -13.62 3.01 -1.03
CA GLN A 11 -13.53 1.55 -0.96
C GLN A 11 -12.08 1.05 -0.88
N GLN A 12 -11.15 1.64 -1.63
CA GLN A 12 -9.73 1.30 -1.56
C GLN A 12 -9.12 1.69 -0.21
N LEU A 13 -9.41 2.89 0.31
CA LEU A 13 -8.99 3.30 1.65
C LEU A 13 -9.51 2.33 2.72
N LYS A 14 -10.79 1.95 2.66
CA LYS A 14 -11.38 1.02 3.64
C LYS A 14 -10.68 -0.34 3.63
N LYS A 15 -10.34 -0.86 2.44
CA LYS A 15 -9.57 -2.11 2.31
C LYS A 15 -8.15 -1.95 2.85
N PHE A 16 -7.50 -0.83 2.58
CA PHE A 16 -6.17 -0.54 3.09
C PHE A 16 -6.15 -0.47 4.62
N TYR A 17 -7.06 0.28 5.24
CA TYR A 17 -7.18 0.37 6.70
C TYR A 17 -7.43 -1.00 7.34
N LYS A 18 -8.26 -1.85 6.74
CA LYS A 18 -8.47 -3.22 7.22
C LYS A 18 -7.16 -4.02 7.20
N ASN A 19 -6.37 -3.91 6.13
CA ASN A 19 -5.09 -4.60 6.01
C ASN A 19 -4.05 -4.06 7.02
N LEU A 20 -4.00 -2.74 7.20
CA LEU A 20 -3.13 -2.08 8.17
C LEU A 20 -3.47 -2.49 9.61
N MET A 21 -4.76 -2.61 9.93
CA MET A 21 -5.22 -3.07 11.25
C MET A 21 -4.77 -4.51 11.52
N TRP A 22 -4.94 -5.42 10.56
CA TRP A 22 -4.46 -6.80 10.68
C TRP A 22 -2.94 -6.88 10.83
N PHE A 23 -2.21 -6.07 10.07
CA PHE A 23 -0.76 -5.95 10.22
C PHE A 23 -0.38 -5.51 11.64
N GLY A 24 -1.03 -4.47 12.18
CA GLY A 24 -0.78 -3.99 13.54
C GLY A 24 -1.01 -5.07 14.60
N ILE A 25 -2.12 -5.82 14.50
CA ILE A 25 -2.43 -6.92 15.43
C ILE A 25 -1.36 -8.02 15.35
N ILE A 26 -1.01 -8.47 14.15
CA ILE A 26 -0.04 -9.55 13.94
C ILE A 26 1.37 -9.12 14.37
N SER A 27 1.76 -7.88 14.05
CA SER A 27 3.04 -7.32 14.50
C SER A 27 3.14 -7.25 16.02
N LEU A 28 2.04 -6.87 16.71
CA LEU A 28 2.03 -6.76 18.16
C LEU A 28 2.11 -8.13 18.84
N ILE A 29 1.47 -9.16 18.27
CA ILE A 29 1.58 -10.55 18.77
C ILE A 29 3.02 -11.05 18.60
N ILE A 30 3.60 -10.91 17.41
CA ILE A 30 4.95 -11.43 17.12
C ILE A 30 6.01 -10.70 17.95
N LEU A 31 5.96 -9.37 18.02
CA LEU A 31 6.92 -8.59 18.82
C LEU A 31 6.70 -8.76 20.33
N GLY A 32 5.44 -8.93 20.76
CA GLY A 32 5.10 -9.17 22.16
C GLY A 32 5.57 -10.53 22.66
N ASP A 33 5.43 -11.58 21.83
CA ASP A 33 5.91 -12.92 22.16
C ASP A 33 7.44 -12.97 22.30
N ASP A 34 8.16 -12.28 21.39
CA ASP A 34 9.63 -12.15 21.43
C ASP A 34 10.12 -11.36 22.67
N TRP A 35 9.31 -10.42 23.19
CA TRP A 35 9.64 -9.66 24.40
C TRP A 35 9.49 -10.47 25.69
N PHE A 36 8.53 -11.39 25.74
CA PHE A 36 8.25 -12.21 26.93
C PHE A 36 9.07 -13.50 26.98
N ASN A 37 9.48 -14.04 25.84
CA ASN A 37 10.26 -15.28 25.76
C ASN A 37 11.75 -14.94 25.64
N ASP A 38 12.51 -15.13 26.73
CA ASP A 38 13.96 -14.93 26.84
C ASP A 38 14.80 -15.95 26.02
N GLU A 39 14.18 -16.62 25.04
CA GLU A 39 14.77 -17.70 24.23
C GLU A 39 15.17 -17.16 22.84
N LEU A 40 16.04 -16.13 22.87
CA LEU A 40 16.53 -15.30 21.77
C LEU A 40 17.26 -16.00 20.60
N ARG A 41 17.22 -17.34 20.47
CA ARG A 41 18.21 -18.06 19.66
C ARG A 41 17.73 -18.75 18.39
N TYR A 42 16.43 -18.92 18.13
CA TYR A 42 16.01 -19.69 16.94
C TYR A 42 14.82 -19.15 16.12
N GLN A 43 14.03 -18.17 16.59
CA GLN A 43 12.78 -17.77 15.91
C GLN A 43 12.86 -16.48 15.08
N ILE A 44 13.97 -15.75 15.17
CA ILE A 44 14.12 -14.40 14.59
C ILE A 44 14.06 -14.41 13.04
N PHE A 45 14.35 -15.52 12.38
CA PHE A 45 14.51 -15.52 10.91
C PHE A 45 13.22 -15.67 10.10
N GLY A 46 12.14 -16.21 10.67
CA GLY A 46 10.89 -16.46 9.91
C GLY A 46 9.88 -15.32 9.99
N GLY A 47 9.45 -14.99 11.22
CA GLY A 47 8.35 -14.06 11.46
C GLY A 47 8.70 -12.60 11.14
N HIS A 48 9.91 -12.17 11.50
CA HIS A 48 10.34 -10.77 11.33
C HIS A 48 10.59 -10.40 9.87
N LEU A 49 11.10 -11.32 9.04
CA LEU A 49 11.27 -11.10 7.60
C LEU A 49 9.91 -10.93 6.90
N PHE A 50 8.92 -11.75 7.27
CA PHE A 50 7.56 -11.63 6.74
C PHE A 50 6.94 -10.27 7.11
N LEU A 51 7.07 -9.84 8.36
CA LEU A 51 6.61 -8.52 8.80
C LEU A 51 7.29 -7.39 8.02
N GLY A 52 8.60 -7.48 7.79
CA GLY A 52 9.34 -6.47 7.02
C GLY A 52 8.84 -6.34 5.58
N ILE A 53 8.65 -7.46 4.86
CA ILE A 53 8.12 -7.44 3.50
C ILE A 53 6.68 -6.91 3.48
N TRP A 54 5.85 -7.34 4.44
CA TRP A 54 4.47 -6.90 4.50
C TRP A 54 4.34 -5.40 4.82
N ALA A 55 5.21 -4.89 5.71
CA ALA A 55 5.33 -3.46 6.00
C ALA A 55 5.73 -2.66 4.77
N LEU A 56 6.70 -3.14 3.98
CA LEU A 56 7.14 -2.48 2.75
C LEU A 56 5.97 -2.35 1.74
N ILE A 57 5.19 -3.41 1.56
CA ILE A 57 4.00 -3.41 0.70
C ILE A 57 2.96 -2.39 1.19
N LEU A 58 2.76 -2.28 2.51
CA LEU A 58 1.85 -1.29 3.09
C LEU A 58 2.33 0.14 2.86
N ILE A 59 3.62 0.41 2.97
CA ILE A 59 4.21 1.73 2.68
C ILE A 59 3.99 2.08 1.21
N MET A 60 4.29 1.17 0.28
CA MET A 60 4.05 1.40 -1.15
C MET A 60 2.57 1.70 -1.43
N LYS A 61 1.65 0.96 -0.79
CA LYS A 61 0.20 1.20 -0.90
C LYS A 61 -0.21 2.54 -0.29
N ALA A 62 0.37 2.94 0.84
CA ALA A 62 0.09 4.22 1.47
C ALA A 62 0.54 5.38 0.57
N THR A 63 1.77 5.34 0.08
CA THR A 63 2.31 6.34 -0.86
C THR A 63 1.43 6.44 -2.11
N SER A 64 0.99 5.31 -2.67
CA SER A 64 0.07 5.30 -3.82
C SER A 64 -1.29 5.90 -3.51
N LEU A 65 -1.89 5.58 -2.36
CA LEU A 65 -3.22 6.06 -1.95
C LEU A 65 -3.24 7.55 -1.57
N PHE A 66 -2.16 8.04 -0.95
CA PHE A 66 -2.11 9.39 -0.36
C PHE A 66 -1.35 10.40 -1.22
N ILE A 67 -0.30 10.01 -1.94
CA ILE A 67 0.59 10.95 -2.65
C ILE A 67 0.37 10.93 -4.16
N PHE A 68 0.22 9.76 -4.77
CA PHE A 68 0.22 9.61 -6.23
C PHE A 68 -1.16 9.70 -6.91
N ASN A 69 -2.23 10.03 -6.17
CA ASN A 69 -3.59 9.67 -6.62
C ASN A 69 -4.32 10.71 -7.49
N ASP A 70 -3.88 11.96 -7.59
CA ASP A 70 -4.55 12.95 -8.47
C ASP A 70 -3.58 13.60 -9.47
N GLU A 71 -2.41 14.06 -9.03
CA GLU A 71 -1.45 14.69 -9.94
C GLU A 71 -0.78 13.68 -10.87
N TRP A 72 -0.31 12.54 -10.36
CA TRP A 72 0.34 11.53 -11.19
C TRP A 72 -0.66 10.78 -12.09
N GLU A 73 -1.86 10.47 -11.59
CA GLU A 73 -2.91 9.82 -12.40
C GLU A 73 -3.31 10.71 -13.58
N LYS A 74 -3.47 12.02 -13.34
CA LYS A 74 -3.72 13.01 -14.40
C LYS A 74 -2.53 13.16 -15.34
N GLU A 75 -1.30 13.17 -14.84
CA GLU A 75 -0.08 13.30 -15.64
C GLU A 75 0.13 12.09 -16.57
N ILE A 76 -0.13 10.87 -16.10
CA ILE A 76 -0.07 9.65 -16.92
C ILE A 76 -1.13 9.68 -18.01
N ILE A 77 -2.38 10.03 -17.66
CA ILE A 77 -3.48 10.13 -18.62
C ILE A 77 -3.16 11.20 -19.68
N GLU A 78 -2.71 12.39 -19.29
CA GLU A 78 -2.32 13.45 -20.24
C GLU A 78 -1.13 13.02 -21.11
N LYS A 79 -0.15 12.30 -20.55
CA LYS A 79 0.98 11.74 -21.31
C LYS A 79 0.55 10.67 -22.32
N GLU A 80 -0.40 9.80 -21.99
CA GLU A 80 -0.91 8.78 -22.91
C GLU A 80 -1.86 9.36 -23.97
N VAL A 81 -2.78 10.24 -23.56
CA VAL A 81 -3.71 10.92 -24.49
C VAL A 81 -2.95 11.87 -25.42
N GLY A 82 -1.93 12.58 -24.91
CA GLY A 82 -1.06 13.44 -25.71
C GLY A 82 -0.20 12.68 -26.74
N LYS A 83 0.18 11.43 -26.43
CA LYS A 83 0.83 10.54 -27.41
C LYS A 83 -0.13 10.12 -28.52
N ASN A 84 -1.39 9.81 -28.17
CA ASN A 84 -2.39 9.40 -29.15
C ASN A 84 -2.82 10.54 -30.08
N LYS A 85 -2.87 11.79 -29.58
CA LYS A 85 -3.17 12.99 -30.39
C LYS A 85 -2.14 13.29 -31.49
N LYS A 86 -0.86 12.95 -31.28
CA LYS A 86 0.19 13.14 -32.30
C LYS A 86 0.11 12.14 -33.45
N THR A 87 -0.58 11.02 -33.25
CA THR A 87 -0.71 9.94 -34.24
C THR A 87 -1.89 10.10 -35.20
N ILE A 88 -2.83 11.01 -34.93
CA ILE A 88 -4.04 11.22 -35.76
C ILE A 88 -3.84 12.38 -36.76
N ASP A 89 -2.66 13.01 -36.76
CA ASP A 89 -2.30 14.13 -37.64
C ASP A 89 -1.25 13.73 -38.71
N LEU A 90 -1.32 12.47 -39.16
CA LEU A 90 -0.59 11.90 -40.31
C LEU A 90 -1.59 11.20 -41.22
#